data_AF-A0A7C5JBA4-F1
#
_entry.id   AF-A0A7C5JBA4-F1
#
_cell.length_a   1.000
_cell.length_b   1.000
_cell.length_c   1.000
_cell.angle_alpha   90.00
_cell.angle_beta   90.00
_cell.angle_gamma   90.00
#
_symmetry.space_group_name_H-M   'P 1'
#
loop_
_entity.id
_entity.type
_entity.pdbx_description
1 polymer ?
#
loop_
_entity_poly.entity_id
_entity_poly.type
_entity_poly.pdbx_seq_one_letter_code
_entity_poly.pdbx_strand_id
1 'polypeptide(L)'
;MLTKILFSIFFIFINILSADLLKENFITFDLNGTVPKAVVDFESDNLEKFMKLDDNGNGIVSWKEIKAHKKEIERFVLSHVDIRSDGSECGKRVDRFEVYRRVHQSYIKLYL
;
A
#
# COMPACT_ATOMS: atom_id res chain seq x y z
N MET A 1 -16.10 40.74 46.47
CA MET A 1 -16.58 39.34 46.53
C MET A 1 -16.79 38.88 45.10
N LEU A 2 -15.87 38.10 44.49
CA LEU A 2 -15.86 36.62 44.55
C LEU A 2 -17.29 36.08 44.43
N THR A 3 -17.75 35.34 43.43
CA THR A 3 -17.22 34.26 42.56
C THR A 3 -18.39 33.96 41.59
N LYS A 4 -18.31 33.40 40.38
CA LYS A 4 -17.85 32.08 39.94
C LYS A 4 -17.91 32.12 38.39
N ILE A 5 -16.80 31.96 37.70
CA ILE A 5 -16.52 30.81 36.83
C ILE A 5 -17.77 30.26 36.13
N LEU A 6 -17.94 30.63 34.86
CA LEU A 6 -18.42 29.67 33.88
C LEU A 6 -17.58 29.85 32.61
N PHE A 7 -16.36 29.33 32.69
CA PHE A 7 -15.54 29.02 31.52
C PHE A 7 -16.33 27.95 30.76
N SER A 8 -17.22 28.39 29.86
CA SER A 8 -17.95 27.47 29.00
C SER A 8 -16.94 26.75 28.14
N ILE A 9 -16.75 25.49 28.53
CA ILE A 9 -16.03 24.44 27.85
C ILE A 9 -16.56 24.38 26.41
N PHE A 10 -15.89 25.08 25.50
CA PHE A 10 -16.05 24.92 24.05
C PHE A 10 -15.26 23.66 23.63
N PHE A 11 -15.65 22.52 24.17
CA PHE A 11 -15.25 21.19 23.71
C PHE A 11 -16.46 20.62 22.97
N ILE A 12 -16.66 21.04 21.73
CA ILE A 12 -17.67 20.43 20.87
C ILE A 12 -17.01 20.16 19.51
N PHE A 13 -16.54 18.91 19.39
CA PHE A 13 -16.38 18.14 18.16
C PHE A 13 -15.51 18.80 17.07
N ILE A 14 -14.20 18.77 17.29
CA ILE A 14 -13.29 18.58 16.15
C ILE A 14 -13.59 17.16 15.64
N ASN A 15 -14.53 17.05 14.71
CA ASN A 15 -14.59 15.89 13.83
C ASN A 15 -13.24 15.89 13.11
N ILE A 16 -12.29 15.10 13.61
CA ILE A 16 -11.09 14.78 12.86
C ILE A 16 -11.63 14.05 11.65
N LEU A 17 -11.80 14.79 10.57
CA LEU A 17 -12.08 14.23 9.26
C LEU A 17 -10.88 13.32 9.01
N SER A 18 -11.07 12.00 9.18
CA SER A 18 -10.11 11.03 8.67
C SER A 18 -10.06 11.30 7.19
N ALA A 19 -9.01 11.99 6.74
CA ALA A 19 -8.72 12.10 5.33
C ALA A 19 -8.60 10.66 4.85
N ASP A 20 -9.56 10.21 4.04
CA ASP A 20 -9.43 8.94 3.33
C ASP A 20 -8.10 9.02 2.60
N LEU A 21 -7.16 8.20 3.05
CA LEU A 21 -5.84 8.14 2.46
C LEU A 21 -6.07 7.59 1.05
N LEU A 22 -5.87 8.42 0.03
CA LEU A 22 -6.00 7.98 -1.34
C LEU A 22 -5.09 6.76 -1.53
N LYS A 23 -5.71 5.63 -1.84
CA LYS A 23 -5.00 4.40 -2.19
C LYS A 23 -4.44 4.61 -3.59
N GLU A 24 -3.19 4.99 -3.68
CA GLU A 24 -2.56 5.32 -4.95
C GLU A 24 -1.88 4.07 -5.52
N ASN A 25 -2.32 3.63 -6.70
CA ASN A 25 -1.60 2.64 -7.49
C ASN A 25 -1.06 3.34 -8.73
N PHE A 26 0.19 3.07 -9.08
CA PHE A 26 0.88 3.73 -10.18
C PHE A 26 1.40 2.72 -11.19
N ILE A 27 1.40 3.13 -12.45
CA ILE A 27 2.16 2.47 -13.50
C ILE A 27 3.09 3.52 -14.08
N THR A 28 4.39 3.25 -14.02
CA THR A 28 5.43 4.11 -14.59
C THR A 28 6.05 3.42 -15.79
N PHE A 29 6.18 4.13 -16.89
CA PHE A 29 6.91 3.67 -18.07
C PHE A 29 8.21 4.46 -18.20
N ASP A 30 9.34 3.76 -18.15
CA ASP A 30 10.64 4.34 -18.49
C ASP A 30 10.94 4.09 -19.97
N LEU A 31 10.97 5.18 -20.74
CA LEU A 31 11.20 5.18 -22.18
C LEU A 31 12.59 5.71 -22.55
N ASN A 32 13.45 6.01 -21.57
CA ASN A 32 14.75 6.64 -21.83
C ASN A 32 15.83 5.65 -22.31
N GLY A 33 15.55 4.34 -22.23
CA GLY A 33 16.45 3.27 -22.67
C GLY A 33 16.07 2.66 -24.02
N THR A 34 16.91 1.76 -24.53
CA THR A 34 16.65 1.02 -25.79
C THR A 34 15.48 0.04 -25.68
N VAL A 35 15.12 -0.36 -24.45
CA VAL A 35 13.98 -1.24 -24.15
C VAL A 35 13.09 -0.53 -23.14
N PRO A 36 11.81 -0.25 -23.47
CA PRO A 36 10.84 0.30 -22.51
C PRO A 36 10.71 -0.60 -21.29
N LYS A 37 10.64 0.00 -20.10
CA LYS A 37 10.42 -0.72 -18.84
C LYS A 37 9.12 -0.25 -18.21
N ALA A 38 8.32 -1.19 -17.71
CA ALA A 38 7.14 -0.87 -16.94
C ALA A 38 7.39 -1.20 -15.46
N VAL A 39 7.00 -0.28 -14.59
CA VAL A 39 7.02 -0.47 -13.13
C VAL A 39 5.62 -0.28 -12.63
N VAL A 40 5.11 -1.26 -11.89
CA VAL A 40 3.80 -1.21 -11.26
C VAL A 40 3.98 -1.11 -9.76
N ASP A 41 3.36 -0.11 -9.15
CA ASP A 41 3.37 0.13 -7.71
C ASP A 41 1.93 0.05 -7.20
N PHE A 42 1.69 -0.76 -6.17
CA PHE A 42 0.38 -0.83 -5.52
C PHE A 42 0.48 -0.96 -4.00
N GLU A 43 -0.49 -0.39 -3.31
CA GLU A 43 -0.53 -0.37 -1.84
C GLU A 43 -0.76 -1.77 -1.26
N SER A 44 -0.01 -2.13 -0.22
CA SER A 44 -0.05 -3.46 0.38
C SER A 44 -1.30 -3.75 1.22
N ASP A 45 -2.02 -2.72 1.67
CA ASP A 45 -3.18 -2.85 2.56
C ASP A 45 -4.30 -3.70 1.94
N ASN A 46 -4.33 -3.83 0.62
CA ASN A 46 -5.29 -4.70 -0.06
C ASN A 46 -5.01 -6.20 0.16
N LEU A 47 -3.79 -6.56 0.58
CA LEU A 47 -3.40 -7.95 0.83
C LEU A 47 -3.95 -8.53 2.13
N GLU A 48 -4.31 -7.70 3.10
CA GLU A 48 -4.86 -8.15 4.39
C GLU A 48 -6.14 -8.99 4.23
N LYS A 49 -6.87 -8.77 3.13
CA LYS A 49 -8.07 -9.54 2.77
C LYS A 49 -7.76 -10.97 2.33
N PHE A 50 -6.53 -11.23 1.90
CA PHE A 50 -6.11 -12.49 1.31
C PHE A 50 -5.06 -13.22 2.16
N MET A 51 -4.35 -12.49 3.03
CA MET A 51 -3.22 -12.99 3.80
C MET A 51 -3.29 -12.49 5.24
N LYS A 52 -2.97 -13.37 6.19
CA LYS A 52 -2.78 -12.98 7.60
C LYS A 52 -1.39 -12.35 7.75
N LEU A 53 -1.35 -11.03 7.80
CA LEU A 53 -0.10 -10.25 7.91
C LEU A 53 0.02 -9.52 9.26
N ASP A 54 -1.08 -9.36 10.02
CA ASP A 54 -1.06 -8.76 11.35
C ASP A 54 -0.67 -9.82 12.40
N ASP A 55 0.65 -10.03 12.55
CA ASP A 55 1.22 -11.01 13.47
C ASP A 55 0.94 -10.68 14.93
N ASN A 56 0.91 -9.39 15.26
CA ASN A 56 0.76 -8.93 16.64
C ASN A 56 -0.70 -8.74 17.06
N GLY A 57 -1.64 -8.77 16.11
CA GLY A 57 -3.08 -8.76 16.36
C GLY A 57 -3.63 -7.41 16.82
N ASN A 58 -2.97 -6.30 16.47
CA ASN A 58 -3.42 -4.96 16.86
C ASN A 58 -4.42 -4.33 15.86
N GLY A 59 -4.75 -5.05 14.79
CA GLY A 59 -5.67 -4.62 13.74
C GLY A 59 -5.05 -3.71 12.68
N ILE A 60 -3.72 -3.55 12.66
CA ILE A 60 -2.99 -2.71 11.71
C ILE A 60 -1.73 -3.45 11.25
N VAL A 61 -1.60 -3.71 9.95
CA VAL A 61 -0.36 -4.30 9.42
C VAL A 61 0.72 -3.24 9.34
N SER A 62 1.76 -3.43 10.14
CA SER A 62 2.91 -2.54 10.17
C SER A 62 3.89 -2.85 9.04
N TRP A 63 4.75 -1.86 8.73
CA TRP A 63 5.88 -2.07 7.82
C TRP A 63 6.81 -3.21 8.25
N LYS A 64 6.92 -3.47 9.55
CA LYS A 64 7.75 -4.57 10.07
C LYS A 64 7.16 -5.93 9.68
N GLU A 65 5.85 -6.07 9.77
CA GLU A 65 5.11 -7.27 9.36
C GLU A 65 5.18 -7.48 7.84
N ILE A 66 4.98 -6.43 7.03
CA ILE A 66 5.17 -6.52 5.57
C ILE A 66 6.57 -7.04 5.22
N LYS A 67 7.62 -6.53 5.89
CA LYS A 67 8.99 -7.03 5.69
C LYS A 67 9.14 -8.49 6.10
N ALA A 68 8.57 -8.89 7.24
CA ALA A 68 8.67 -10.25 7.75
C ALA A 68 8.04 -11.25 6.77
N HIS A 69 6.89 -10.89 6.19
CA HIS A 69 6.16 -11.71 5.24
C HIS A 69 6.56 -11.49 3.77
N LYS A 70 7.63 -10.73 3.47
CA LYS A 70 7.99 -10.34 2.09
C LYS A 70 7.94 -11.51 1.10
N LYS A 71 8.52 -12.66 1.45
CA LYS A 71 8.59 -13.85 0.57
C LYS A 71 7.23 -14.49 0.32
N GLU A 72 6.36 -14.46 1.32
CA GLU A 72 5.01 -15.02 1.20
C GLU A 72 4.14 -14.10 0.36
N ILE A 73 4.26 -12.78 0.58
CA ILE A 73 3.62 -11.76 -0.24
C ILE A 73 4.09 -11.89 -1.69
N GLU A 74 5.40 -11.98 -1.92
CA GLU A 74 5.97 -12.17 -3.26
C GLU A 74 5.37 -13.40 -3.95
N ARG A 75 5.36 -14.55 -3.27
CA ARG A 75 4.79 -15.78 -3.83
C ARG A 75 3.31 -15.61 -4.17
N PHE A 76 2.52 -15.03 -3.27
CA PHE A 76 1.09 -14.79 -3.48
C PHE A 76 0.86 -13.83 -4.65
N VAL A 77 1.54 -12.69 -4.67
CA VAL A 77 1.39 -11.69 -5.73
C VAL A 77 1.78 -12.28 -7.07
N LEU A 78 2.95 -12.92 -7.19
CA LEU A 78 3.42 -13.48 -8.45
C LEU A 78 2.52 -14.62 -8.98
N SER A 79 1.80 -15.34 -8.11
CA SER A 79 0.82 -16.34 -8.57
C SER A 79 -0.50 -15.73 -9.04
N HIS A 80 -0.73 -14.44 -8.81
CA HIS A 80 -1.95 -13.72 -9.18
C HIS A 80 -1.71 -12.59 -10.19
N VAL A 81 -0.46 -12.38 -10.61
CA VAL A 81 -0.12 -11.42 -11.67
C VAL A 81 -0.32 -12.08 -13.03
N ASP A 82 -1.12 -11.42 -13.86
CA ASP A 82 -1.39 -11.81 -15.23
C ASP A 82 -1.11 -10.60 -16.14
N ILE A 83 -0.24 -10.78 -17.12
CA ILE A 83 0.19 -9.72 -18.03
C ILE A 83 -0.40 -10.05 -19.39
N ARG A 84 -1.25 -9.16 -19.90
CA ARG A 84 -1.93 -9.33 -21.20
C ARG A 84 -1.70 -8.14 -22.11
N SER A 85 -1.65 -8.39 -23.41
CA SER A 85 -1.69 -7.38 -24.47
C SER A 85 -2.77 -7.77 -25.47
N ASP A 86 -3.66 -6.84 -25.78
CA ASP A 86 -4.77 -7.07 -26.73
C ASP A 86 -5.58 -8.35 -26.45
N GLY A 87 -5.81 -8.62 -25.15
CA GLY A 87 -6.56 -9.80 -24.69
C GLY A 87 -5.78 -11.13 -24.72
N SER A 88 -4.56 -11.15 -25.26
CA SER A 88 -3.70 -12.34 -25.30
C SER A 88 -2.68 -12.34 -24.16
N GLU A 89 -2.27 -13.52 -23.70
CA GLU A 89 -1.20 -13.66 -22.71
C GLU A 89 0.10 -13.06 -23.26
N CYS A 90 0.70 -12.16 -22.48
CA CYS A 90 1.98 -11.57 -22.80
C CYS A 90 3.09 -12.45 -22.19
N GLY A 91 4.06 -12.89 -22.99
CA GLY A 91 5.19 -13.69 -22.50
C GLY A 91 6.17 -12.94 -21.57
N LYS A 92 5.88 -11.68 -21.24
CA LYS A 92 6.60 -10.90 -20.23
C LYS A 92 6.35 -11.48 -18.84
N ARG A 93 7.32 -11.28 -17.95
CA ARG A 93 7.28 -11.77 -16.57
C ARG A 93 7.71 -10.65 -15.66
N VAL A 94 7.40 -10.79 -14.37
CA VAL A 94 7.96 -9.92 -13.35
C VAL A 94 9.44 -10.26 -13.21
N ASP A 95 10.32 -9.31 -13.55
CA ASP A 95 11.76 -9.44 -13.44
C ASP A 95 12.23 -9.26 -11.99
N ARG A 96 11.57 -8.36 -11.25
CA ARG A 96 11.92 -8.05 -9.87
C ARG A 96 10.70 -7.65 -9.05
N PHE A 97 10.72 -8.09 -7.80
CA PHE A 97 9.73 -7.79 -6.78
C PHE A 97 10.37 -7.04 -5.60
N GLU A 98 9.76 -5.92 -5.21
CA GLU A 98 10.17 -5.16 -4.04
C GLU A 98 8.96 -4.81 -3.16
N VAL A 99 9.21 -4.70 -1.85
CA VAL A 99 8.32 -3.99 -0.93
C VAL A 99 9.07 -2.77 -0.42
N TYR A 100 8.39 -1.64 -0.32
CA TYR A 100 8.98 -0.42 0.20
C TYR A 100 7.94 0.41 0.96
N ARG A 101 8.42 1.39 1.73
CA ARG A 101 7.57 2.30 2.49
C ARG A 101 7.74 3.72 1.95
N ARG A 102 6.63 4.43 1.76
CA ARG A 102 6.60 5.85 1.42
C ARG A 102 5.71 6.56 2.44
N VAL A 103 6.32 7.42 3.25
CA VAL A 103 5.65 8.11 4.37
C VAL A 103 4.97 7.08 5.31
N HIS A 104 3.64 7.03 5.37
CA HIS A 104 2.89 6.13 6.24
C HIS A 104 2.38 4.86 5.56
N GLN A 105 2.55 4.74 4.24
CA GLN A 105 2.03 3.62 3.44
C GLN A 105 3.14 2.66 3.04
N SER A 106 2.75 1.39 2.88
CA SER A 106 3.60 0.32 2.36
C SER A 106 3.13 -0.07 0.97
N TYR A 107 4.08 -0.35 0.09
CA TYR A 107 3.86 -0.58 -1.33
C TYR A 107 4.57 -1.84 -1.79
N ILE A 108 3.99 -2.47 -2.82
CA ILE A 108 4.57 -3.54 -3.60
C ILE A 108 4.91 -2.98 -4.96
N LYS A 109 6.15 -3.22 -5.41
CA LYS A 109 6.67 -2.78 -6.69
C LYS A 109 7.06 -3.97 -7.55
N LEU A 110 6.53 -4.01 -8.76
CA LEU A 110 6.82 -5.01 -9.78
C LEU A 110 7.54 -4.34 -10.95
N TYR A 111 8.65 -4.94 -11.38
CA TYR A 111 9.35 -4.55 -12.60
C TYR A 111 9.02 -5.57 -13.69
N LEU A 112 8.53 -5.11 -14.85
CA LEU A 112 8.09 -5.91 -15.99
C LEU A 112 8.96 -5.68 -17.24
#